data_AF-A0A1C5VB01-F1
#
_entry.id   AF-A0A1C5VB01-F1
#
_cell.length_a   1.000
_cell.length_b   1.000
_cell.length_c   1.000
_cell.angle_alpha   90.00
_cell.angle_beta   90.00
_cell.angle_gamma   90.00
#
_symmetry.space_group_name_H-M   'P 1'
#
loop_
_entity.id
_entity.type
_entity.pdbx_description
1 polymer ?
#
loop_
_entity_poly.entity_id
_entity_poly.type
_entity_poly.pdbx_seq_one_letter_code
_entity_poly.pdbx_strand_id
1 'polypeptide(L)'
;MNRSRFIQGLKGDIQLSEKERKRIIRKSLQKYSWKTKCTVAMEEFAELQQQISKQVRGYGDRIGLLEEMADAYICLNFLESIFDIKPEDLQKAIDVKLERERRNL
;
A
#
# COMPACT_ATOMS: atom_id res chain seq x y z
N MET A 1 4.89 0.76 -14.19
CA MET A 1 5.70 1.83 -13.55
C MET A 1 7.15 1.84 -14.07
N ASN A 2 7.94 2.92 -13.89
CA ASN A 2 9.37 2.95 -14.31
C ASN A 2 10.26 2.40 -13.18
N ARG A 3 10.48 1.09 -13.20
CA ARG A 3 11.24 0.33 -12.20
C ARG A 3 12.66 0.87 -11.96
N SER A 4 13.32 1.39 -12.99
CA SER A 4 14.66 1.97 -12.85
C SER A 4 14.65 3.21 -11.94
N ARG A 5 13.59 4.02 -12.01
CA ARG A 5 13.42 5.19 -11.12
C ARG A 5 13.14 4.76 -9.67
N PHE A 6 12.33 3.73 -9.47
CA PHE A 6 12.06 3.20 -8.14
C PHE A 6 13.35 2.69 -7.47
N ILE A 7 14.14 1.88 -8.18
CA ILE A 7 15.44 1.38 -7.70
C ILE A 7 16.41 2.52 -7.41
N GLN A 8 16.45 3.56 -8.26
CA GLN A 8 17.27 4.73 -8.00
C GLN A 8 16.82 5.48 -6.74
N GLY A 9 15.50 5.62 -6.54
CA GLY A 9 14.93 6.25 -5.35
C GLY A 9 15.27 5.50 -4.05
N LEU A 10 15.25 4.17 -4.07
CA LEU A 10 15.65 3.33 -2.93
C LEU A 10 17.13 3.48 -2.55
N LYS A 11 17.99 3.84 -3.50
CA LYS A 11 19.42 4.08 -3.26
C LYS A 11 19.75 5.50 -2.79
N GLY A 12 18.77 6.41 -2.84
CA GLY A 12 18.94 7.80 -2.41
C GLY A 12 18.51 8.01 -0.96
N ASP A 13 18.67 9.24 -0.48
CA ASP A 13 18.34 9.64 0.89
C ASP A 13 16.88 10.11 1.04
N ILE A 14 15.97 9.61 0.18
CA ILE A 14 14.57 10.04 0.20
C ILE A 14 13.92 9.50 1.47
N GLN A 15 13.62 10.41 2.40
CA GLN A 15 12.92 10.09 3.63
C GLN A 15 11.92 11.20 3.96
N LEU A 16 10.63 10.89 3.75
CA LEU A 16 9.54 11.80 4.07
C LEU A 16 9.14 11.65 5.53
N SER A 17 8.92 12.77 6.21
CA SER A 17 8.25 12.79 7.52
C SER A 17 6.78 12.37 7.40
N GLU A 18 6.19 11.94 8.51
CA GLU A 18 4.76 11.58 8.55
C GLU A 18 3.85 12.74 8.09
N LYS A 19 4.20 13.97 8.50
CA LYS A 19 3.47 15.19 8.11
C LYS A 19 3.51 15.41 6.60
N GLU A 20 4.66 15.16 5.96
CA GLU A 20 4.79 15.26 4.50
C GLU A 20 3.99 14.18 3.79
N ARG A 21 4.04 12.93 4.26
CA ARG A 21 3.25 11.82 3.70
C ARG A 21 1.74 12.14 3.74
N LYS A 22 1.22 12.54 4.91
CA LYS A 22 -0.19 12.96 5.08
C LYS A 22 -0.56 14.13 4.16
N ARG A 23 0.34 15.11 4.02
CA ARG A 23 0.13 16.25 3.11
C ARG A 23 0.04 15.83 1.64
N ILE A 24 0.90 14.92 1.19
CA ILE A 24 0.90 14.40 -0.19
C ILE A 24 -0.38 13.62 -0.45
N ILE A 25 -0.78 12.73 0.48
CA ILE A 25 -2.02 11.95 0.38
C ILE A 25 -3.22 12.89 0.23
N ARG A 26 -3.36 13.87 1.12
CA ARG A 26 -4.45 14.86 1.06
C ARG A 26 -4.47 15.62 -0.26
N LYS A 27 -3.33 16.11 -0.74
CA LYS A 27 -3.23 16.80 -2.04
C LYS A 27 -3.65 15.90 -3.20
N SER A 28 -3.30 14.61 -3.13
CA SER A 28 -3.68 13.61 -4.14
C SER A 28 -5.20 13.44 -4.21
N LEU A 29 -5.87 13.35 -3.06
CA LEU A 29 -7.33 13.22 -2.95
C LEU A 29 -8.08 14.51 -3.32
N GLN A 30 -7.45 15.69 -3.20
CA GLN A 30 -8.01 16.95 -3.68
C GLN A 30 -7.93 17.09 -5.21
N LYS A 31 -6.91 16.49 -5.83
CA LYS A 31 -6.66 16.60 -7.28
C LYS A 31 -7.47 15.61 -8.10
N TYR A 32 -7.72 14.41 -7.58
CA TYR A 32 -8.38 13.32 -8.29
C TYR A 32 -9.66 12.90 -7.57
N SER A 33 -10.65 12.40 -8.33
CA SER A 33 -11.88 11.90 -7.72
C SER A 33 -11.62 10.69 -6.82
N TRP A 34 -12.42 10.53 -5.76
CA TRP A 34 -12.33 9.37 -4.86
C TRP A 34 -12.54 8.05 -5.62
N LYS A 35 -13.44 8.02 -6.60
CA LYS A 35 -13.67 6.84 -7.45
C LYS A 35 -12.42 6.46 -8.23
N THR A 36 -11.73 7.43 -8.82
CA THR A 36 -10.46 7.21 -9.53
C THR A 36 -9.42 6.60 -8.59
N LYS A 37 -9.34 7.06 -7.35
CA LYS A 37 -8.39 6.54 -6.36
C LYS A 37 -8.76 5.14 -5.88
N CYS A 38 -10.04 4.82 -5.78
CA CYS A 38 -10.49 3.45 -5.57
C CYS A 38 -10.15 2.54 -6.75
N THR A 39 -10.28 3.01 -8.00
CA THR A 39 -9.85 2.25 -9.18
C THR A 39 -8.37 1.94 -9.14
N VAL A 40 -7.52 2.94 -8.87
CA VAL A 40 -6.08 2.73 -8.69
C VAL A 40 -5.82 1.72 -7.58
N ALA A 41 -6.47 1.83 -6.42
CA ALA A 41 -6.29 0.85 -5.35
C ALA A 41 -6.63 -0.60 -5.79
N MET A 42 -7.68 -0.79 -6.58
CA MET A 42 -8.01 -2.11 -7.13
C MET A 42 -6.92 -2.62 -8.09
N GLU A 43 -6.35 -1.75 -8.91
CA GLU A 43 -5.25 -2.08 -9.82
C GLU A 43 -3.99 -2.49 -9.03
N GLU A 44 -3.54 -1.69 -8.06
CA GLU A 44 -2.35 -1.99 -7.26
C GLU A 44 -2.52 -3.29 -6.44
N PHE A 45 -3.72 -3.56 -5.92
CA PHE A 45 -3.99 -4.83 -5.22
C PHE A 45 -3.94 -6.03 -6.17
N ALA A 46 -4.34 -5.88 -7.43
CA ALA A 46 -4.21 -6.92 -8.44
C ALA A 46 -2.75 -7.14 -8.85
N GLU A 47 -1.94 -6.07 -8.93
CA GLU A 47 -0.49 -6.17 -9.19
C GLU A 47 0.23 -6.88 -8.04
N LEU A 48 -0.08 -6.55 -6.78
CA LEU A 48 0.43 -7.27 -5.61
C LEU A 48 0.04 -8.75 -5.62
N GLN A 49 -1.22 -9.07 -5.94
CA GLN A 49 -1.67 -10.47 -6.11
C GLN A 49 -0.81 -11.19 -7.15
N GLN A 50 -0.51 -10.53 -8.28
CA GLN A 50 0.33 -11.10 -9.33
C GLN A 50 1.76 -11.36 -8.85
N GLN A 51 2.38 -10.43 -8.10
CA GLN A 51 3.75 -10.63 -7.58
C GLN A 51 3.81 -11.74 -6.53
N ILE A 52 2.81 -11.84 -5.64
CA ILE A 52 2.69 -12.95 -4.70
C ILE A 52 2.59 -14.29 -5.46
N SER A 53 1.78 -14.35 -6.52
CA SER A 53 1.67 -15.55 -7.37
C SER A 53 3.00 -15.93 -8.04
N LYS A 54 3.81 -14.95 -8.47
CA LYS A 54 5.16 -15.22 -8.99
C LYS A 54 6.09 -15.77 -7.91
N GLN A 55 6.03 -15.19 -6.70
CA GLN A 55 6.84 -15.62 -5.56
C GLN A 55 6.56 -17.07 -5.17
N VAL A 56 5.27 -17.45 -5.06
CA VAL A 56 4.86 -18.83 -4.71
C VAL A 56 5.30 -19.84 -5.76
N ARG A 57 5.33 -19.47 -7.05
CA ARG A 57 5.77 -20.35 -8.15
C ARG A 57 7.29 -20.42 -8.33
N GLY A 58 8.08 -19.73 -7.50
CA GLY A 58 9.54 -19.73 -7.59
C GLY A 58 10.13 -18.76 -8.62
N TYR A 59 9.31 -17.90 -9.24
CA TYR A 59 9.75 -16.84 -10.16
C TYR A 59 9.77 -15.47 -9.48
N GLY A 60 9.89 -15.48 -8.15
CA GLY A 60 9.76 -14.31 -7.31
C GLY A 60 10.84 -13.26 -7.59
N ASP A 61 10.42 -12.01 -7.56
CA ASP A 61 11.29 -10.86 -7.68
C ASP A 61 11.08 -9.96 -6.47
N ARG A 62 12.09 -9.93 -5.59
CA ARG A 62 12.01 -9.23 -4.30
C ARG A 62 11.76 -7.74 -4.46
N ILE A 63 12.32 -7.11 -5.50
CA ILE A 63 12.14 -5.68 -5.73
C ILE A 63 10.74 -5.39 -6.26
N GLY A 64 10.24 -6.20 -7.20
CA GLY A 64 8.86 -6.08 -7.68
C GLY A 64 7.86 -6.30 -6.55
N LEU A 65 8.04 -7.33 -5.73
CA LEU A 65 7.17 -7.55 -4.57
C LEU A 65 7.19 -6.36 -3.59
N LEU A 66 8.37 -5.79 -3.32
CA LEU A 66 8.50 -4.62 -2.45
C LEU A 66 7.79 -3.38 -3.01
N GLU A 67 7.88 -3.16 -4.32
CA GLU A 67 7.22 -2.06 -5.04
C GLU A 67 5.69 -2.17 -4.85
N GLU A 68 5.09 -3.30 -5.23
CA GLU A 68 3.63 -3.47 -5.13
C GLU A 68 3.13 -3.48 -3.67
N MET A 69 3.93 -3.96 -2.72
CA MET A 69 3.60 -3.85 -1.30
C MET A 69 3.55 -2.38 -0.86
N ALA A 70 4.50 -1.56 -1.31
CA ALA A 70 4.50 -0.13 -1.00
C ALA A 70 3.28 0.58 -1.62
N ASP A 71 2.94 0.24 -2.86
CA ASP A 71 1.76 0.78 -3.54
C ASP A 71 0.46 0.37 -2.83
N ALA A 72 0.36 -0.89 -2.38
CA ALA A 72 -0.76 -1.36 -1.56
C ALA A 72 -0.89 -0.59 -0.24
N TYR A 73 0.21 -0.32 0.48
CA TYR A 73 0.17 0.49 1.71
C TYR A 73 -0.30 1.92 1.44
N ILE A 74 0.17 2.55 0.35
CA ILE A 74 -0.28 3.89 -0.03
C ILE A 74 -1.79 3.86 -0.39
N CYS A 75 -2.24 2.82 -1.08
CA CYS A 75 -3.65 2.64 -1.42
C CYS A 75 -4.53 2.45 -0.20
N LEU A 76 -4.10 1.68 0.80
CA LEU A 76 -4.81 1.57 2.09
C LEU A 76 -4.97 2.95 2.75
N ASN A 77 -3.92 3.77 2.77
CA ASN A 77 -4.01 5.14 3.32
C ASN A 77 -5.01 6.03 2.53
N PHE A 78 -5.12 5.84 1.21
CA PHE A 78 -6.16 6.50 0.42
C PHE A 78 -7.55 6.03 0.84
N LEU A 79 -7.76 4.72 0.96
CA LEU A 79 -9.06 4.15 1.33
C LEU A 79 -9.48 4.57 2.75
N GLU A 80 -8.54 4.59 3.70
CA GLU A 80 -8.77 5.11 5.05
C GLU A 80 -9.30 6.55 5.00
N SER A 81 -8.63 7.41 4.22
CA SER A 81 -9.02 8.82 4.07
C SER A 81 -10.32 9.01 3.29
N ILE A 82 -10.60 8.18 2.28
CA ILE A 82 -11.79 8.28 1.42
C ILE A 82 -13.05 7.85 2.18
N PHE A 83 -12.94 6.78 2.98
CA PHE A 83 -14.07 6.18 3.69
C PHE A 83 -14.14 6.58 5.17
N ASP A 84 -13.33 7.55 5.58
CA ASP A 84 -13.27 8.06 6.96
C ASP A 84 -13.04 6.93 7.99
N ILE A 85 -12.17 5.96 7.63
CA ILE A 85 -11.77 4.90 8.55
C ILE A 85 -10.65 5.45 9.42
N LYS A 86 -10.88 5.47 10.73
CA LYS A 86 -9.89 5.95 11.68
C LYS A 86 -8.76 4.93 11.87
N PRO A 87 -7.51 5.37 12.05
CA PRO A 87 -6.39 4.46 12.30
C PRO A 87 -6.62 3.57 13.53
N GLU A 88 -7.29 4.08 14.57
CA GLU A 88 -7.57 3.32 15.78
C GLU A 88 -8.55 2.16 15.53
N ASP A 89 -9.58 2.41 14.71
CA ASP A 89 -10.58 1.40 14.34
C ASP A 89 -9.96 0.31 13.46
N LEU A 90 -9.13 0.72 12.49
CA LEU A 90 -8.40 -0.23 11.63
C LEU A 90 -7.42 -1.07 12.44
N GLN A 91 -6.64 -0.46 13.34
CA GLN A 91 -5.71 -1.19 14.20
C GLN A 91 -6.45 -2.19 15.10
N LYS A 92 -7.59 -1.79 15.67
CA LYS A 92 -8.42 -2.71 16.46
C LYS A 92 -8.92 -3.89 15.63
N ALA A 93 -9.32 -3.66 14.39
CA ALA A 93 -9.75 -4.72 13.48
C ALA A 93 -8.61 -5.68 13.11
N ILE A 94 -7.38 -5.16 12.93
CA ILE A 94 -6.17 -5.96 12.72
C ILE A 94 -5.91 -6.84 13.95
N ASP A 95 -5.92 -6.28 15.16
CA ASP A 95 -5.65 -7.02 16.39
C ASP A 95 -6.66 -8.17 16.59
N VAL A 96 -7.95 -7.93 16.30
CA VAL A 96 -9.00 -8.97 16.34
C VAL A 96 -8.71 -10.10 15.37
N LYS A 97 -8.24 -9.80 14.14
CA LYS A 97 -7.88 -10.82 13.14
C LYS A 97 -6.62 -11.60 13.54
N LEU A 98 -5.60 -10.93 14.06
CA LEU A 98 -4.36 -11.57 14.51
C LEU A 98 -4.59 -12.45 15.74
N GLU A 99 -5.44 -12.03 16.67
CA GLU A 99 -5.82 -12.85 17.83
C GLU A 99 -6.52 -14.15 17.39
N ARG A 100 -7.34 -14.09 16.34
CA ARG A 100 -7.95 -15.30 15.76
C ARG A 100 -6.90 -16.24 15.19
N GLU A 101 -5.92 -15.71 14.46
CA GLU A 101 -4.82 -16.52 13.92
C GLU A 101 -3.97 -17.13 15.04
N ARG A 102 -3.63 -16.35 16.06
CA ARG A 102 -2.88 -16.81 17.24
C ARG A 102 -3.55 -18.01 17.94
N ARG A 103 -4.88 -18.08 17.92
CA ARG A 103 -5.65 -19.21 18.48
C ARG A 103 -5.68 -20.45 17.58
N ASN A 104 -5.35 -20.30 16.29
CA ASN A 104 -5.30 -21.38 15.32
C ASN A 104 -3.88 -21.96 15.14
N LEU A 105 -2.85 -21.29 15.67
CA LEU A 105 -1.47 -21.79 15.78
C LEU A 105 -1.35 -22.81 16.91
#